data_AF-A0A936PML5-F1
#
_entry.id   AF-A0A936PML5-F1
#
_cell.length_a   1.000
_cell.length_b   1.000
_cell.length_c   1.000
_cell.angle_alpha   90.00
_cell.angle_beta   90.00
_cell.angle_gamma   90.00
#
_symmetry.space_group_name_H-M   'P 1'
#
loop_
_entity.id
_entity.type
_entity.pdbx_description
1 polymer ?
#
loop_
_entity_poly.entity_id
_entity_poly.type
_entity_poly.pdbx_seq_one_letter_code
_entity_poly.pdbx_strand_id
1 'polypeptide(L)'
;MKLSPLHSFALFFALSCAGDEAAPEAQTAAPEASTAESPTPSTLVQSLYAGETGALAAEAGDRARILLWLRGLALSPTELGLTCAAAEAVAATRQRAAAERQRLAEEESAALTPHYEALSVRLLQGPLDEAEAASWAERIDAARAGLGDPLALERAAVEAALGEATRLQSALGRREGLGGALFLLRREVSDGARPGLYEGVLGRPWDPGDFASLRRASAPAEPGQLDIGGLWSLEAGDWRLLPSLSDQQIRVILTLALDHPETAPTCRALEATTSAKRSPP
;
A
#
# COMPACT_ATOMS: atom_id res chain seq x y z
N MET A 1 -50.11 -20.68 -38.64
CA MET A 1 -48.89 -20.20 -39.33
C MET A 1 -49.29 -19.34 -40.51
N LYS A 2 -49.36 -18.02 -40.30
CA LYS A 2 -49.59 -17.01 -41.35
C LYS A 2 -48.91 -15.70 -40.94
N LEU A 3 -48.45 -15.03 -41.99
CA LEU A 3 -47.68 -13.80 -42.11
C LEU A 3 -48.35 -12.56 -41.49
N SER A 4 -47.53 -11.54 -41.22
CA SER A 4 -47.90 -10.12 -41.00
C SER A 4 -48.75 -9.55 -42.15
N PRO A 5 -49.46 -8.40 -41.97
CA PRO A 5 -48.82 -7.10 -42.22
C PRO A 5 -49.32 -5.88 -41.41
N LEU A 6 -48.55 -4.80 -41.58
CA LEU A 6 -48.68 -3.37 -41.24
C LEU A 6 -50.04 -2.71 -41.56
N HIS A 7 -50.35 -1.60 -40.87
CA HIS A 7 -50.94 -0.30 -41.33
C HIS A 7 -50.79 0.71 -40.15
N SER A 8 -49.98 1.77 -40.19
CA SER A 8 -50.20 3.12 -40.76
C SER A 8 -51.55 3.77 -40.42
N PHE A 9 -51.56 4.81 -39.56
CA PHE A 9 -51.96 6.20 -39.86
C PHE A 9 -52.21 7.05 -38.58
N ALA A 10 -52.10 8.37 -38.77
CA ALA A 10 -52.59 9.49 -37.95
C ALA A 10 -51.60 10.10 -36.93
N LEU A 11 -51.45 11.42 -36.78
CA LEU A 11 -51.93 12.60 -37.52
C LEU A 11 -51.08 13.79 -37.06
N PHE A 12 -50.80 14.74 -37.95
CA PHE A 12 -50.26 16.07 -37.65
C PHE A 12 -51.42 17.05 -37.41
N PHE A 13 -51.36 17.90 -36.38
CA PHE A 13 -52.03 19.21 -36.17
C PHE A 13 -51.75 19.62 -34.69
N ALA A 14 -51.52 20.85 -34.23
CA ALA A 14 -51.62 22.20 -34.76
C ALA A 14 -50.78 23.15 -33.87
N LEU A 15 -50.51 24.36 -34.39
CA LEU A 15 -49.99 25.54 -33.68
C LEU A 15 -50.83 25.94 -32.45
N SER A 16 -50.19 26.52 -31.42
CA SER A 16 -50.67 27.78 -30.81
C SER A 16 -49.69 28.46 -29.83
N CYS A 17 -49.49 29.75 -30.10
CA CYS A 17 -49.38 30.94 -29.23
C CYS A 17 -48.52 30.99 -27.94
N ALA A 18 -47.52 31.88 -28.01
CA ALA A 18 -47.18 32.98 -27.07
C ALA A 18 -47.67 32.95 -25.61
N GLY A 19 -46.72 33.14 -24.70
CA GLY A 19 -46.95 33.56 -23.31
C GLY A 19 -45.64 34.02 -22.69
N ASP A 20 -45.59 35.31 -22.37
CA ASP A 20 -44.53 36.05 -21.70
C ASP A 20 -44.38 35.63 -20.22
N GLU A 21 -43.35 36.15 -19.55
CA GLU A 21 -43.12 36.23 -18.09
C GLU A 21 -42.28 35.18 -17.34
N ALA A 22 -41.43 35.79 -16.50
CA ALA A 22 -40.67 35.31 -15.35
C ALA A 22 -39.28 34.70 -15.61
N ALA A 23 -38.28 35.61 -15.72
CA ALA A 23 -36.91 35.31 -15.35
C ALA A 23 -36.85 35.01 -13.83
N PRO A 24 -36.30 33.87 -13.39
CA PRO A 24 -36.04 33.63 -11.99
C PRO A 24 -34.76 34.37 -11.56
N GLU A 25 -34.90 35.29 -10.61
CA GLU A 25 -33.80 35.78 -9.77
C GLU A 25 -33.16 34.59 -9.04
N ALA A 26 -31.98 34.17 -9.47
CA ALA A 26 -31.14 33.26 -8.71
C ALA A 26 -30.10 34.08 -7.96
N GLN A 27 -30.33 34.15 -6.65
CA GLN A 27 -29.49 34.79 -5.64
C GLN A 27 -28.02 34.39 -5.75
N THR A 28 -27.18 35.41 -5.73
CA THR A 28 -25.74 35.36 -5.49
C THR A 28 -25.49 34.80 -4.08
N ALA A 29 -25.43 33.48 -3.95
CA ALA A 29 -24.77 32.86 -2.80
C ALA A 29 -23.26 32.89 -3.07
N ALA A 30 -22.58 33.86 -2.45
CA ALA A 30 -21.12 33.85 -2.36
C ALA A 30 -20.69 32.50 -1.75
N PRO A 31 -19.67 31.82 -2.29
CA PRO A 31 -19.13 30.64 -1.65
C PRO A 31 -18.58 31.06 -0.29
N GLU A 32 -19.17 30.53 0.78
CA GLU A 32 -18.60 30.61 2.12
C GLU A 32 -17.16 30.10 2.05
N ALA A 33 -16.24 30.97 2.44
CA ALA A 33 -14.83 30.68 2.50
C ALA A 33 -14.63 29.50 3.47
N SER A 34 -14.33 28.34 2.90
CA SER A 34 -13.83 27.15 3.61
C SER A 34 -12.72 27.59 4.57
N THR A 35 -12.98 27.44 5.86
CA THR A 35 -12.06 27.76 6.94
C THR A 35 -10.86 26.81 6.88
N ALA A 36 -9.76 27.33 6.32
CA ALA A 36 -8.37 27.06 6.69
C ALA A 36 -7.98 25.59 6.99
N GLU A 37 -8.08 24.71 5.99
CA GLU A 37 -7.07 23.65 5.85
C GLU A 37 -5.76 24.34 5.49
N SER A 38 -4.72 24.22 6.31
CA SER A 38 -3.36 24.56 5.85
C SER A 38 -2.96 23.48 4.86
N PRO A 39 -2.99 23.73 3.54
CA PRO A 39 -2.59 22.71 2.60
C PRO A 39 -1.08 22.57 2.75
N THR A 40 -0.61 21.36 3.07
CA THR A 40 0.81 21.05 2.90
C THR A 40 1.22 21.52 1.51
N PRO A 41 2.21 22.40 1.36
CA PRO A 41 2.50 23.00 0.07
C PRO A 41 2.82 21.88 -0.91
N SER A 42 2.05 21.78 -2.00
CA SER A 42 2.11 20.68 -2.97
C SER A 42 3.52 20.47 -3.54
N THR A 43 4.31 21.53 -3.60
CA THR A 43 5.72 21.54 -4.02
C THR A 43 6.66 20.80 -3.04
N LEU A 44 6.40 20.86 -1.73
CA LEU A 44 7.18 20.13 -0.73
C LEU A 44 6.94 18.62 -0.84
N VAL A 45 5.66 18.24 -0.98
CA VAL A 45 5.23 16.86 -1.19
C VAL A 45 5.91 16.28 -2.44
N GLN A 46 5.91 17.01 -3.55
CA GLN A 46 6.60 16.62 -4.78
C GLN A 46 8.12 16.47 -4.58
N SER A 47 8.74 17.39 -3.85
CA SER A 47 10.19 17.36 -3.60
C SER A 47 10.61 16.14 -2.79
N LEU A 48 9.81 15.74 -1.79
CA LEU A 48 10.04 14.54 -0.98
C LEU A 48 9.81 13.23 -1.75
N TYR A 49 9.26 13.30 -2.97
CA TYR A 49 9.10 12.17 -3.89
C TYR A 49 10.13 12.13 -5.01
N ALA A 50 10.94 13.17 -5.18
CA ALA A 50 11.96 13.21 -6.24
C ALA A 50 12.97 12.06 -6.10
N GLY A 51 13.08 11.49 -4.90
CA GLY A 51 13.81 10.27 -4.61
C GLY A 51 15.25 10.53 -4.23
N GLU A 52 15.73 9.79 -3.25
CA GLU A 52 17.08 9.87 -2.73
C GLU A 52 17.92 8.69 -3.22
N THR A 53 19.14 8.97 -3.68
CA THR A 53 20.05 7.95 -4.22
C THR A 53 20.86 7.23 -3.13
N GLY A 54 21.02 7.83 -1.95
CA GLY A 54 21.77 7.27 -0.82
C GLY A 54 20.87 6.78 0.31
N ALA A 55 21.28 5.71 0.99
CA ALA A 55 20.51 5.10 2.09
C ALA A 55 20.20 6.09 3.24
N LEU A 56 21.20 6.87 3.67
CA LEU A 56 21.00 7.88 4.73
C LEU A 56 20.04 9.00 4.32
N ALA A 57 20.10 9.43 3.06
CA ALA A 57 19.19 10.44 2.55
C ALA A 57 17.78 9.87 2.40
N ALA A 58 17.64 8.62 1.96
CA ALA A 58 16.37 7.91 1.90
C ALA A 58 15.72 7.79 3.29
N GLU A 59 16.47 7.35 4.30
CA GLU A 59 16.04 7.27 5.69
C GLU A 59 15.55 8.63 6.21
N ALA A 60 16.31 9.70 5.98
CA ALA A 60 15.91 11.05 6.36
C ALA A 60 14.63 11.52 5.62
N GLY A 61 14.51 11.17 4.33
CA GLY A 61 13.31 11.44 3.53
C GLY A 61 12.08 10.68 4.05
N ASP A 62 12.23 9.41 4.40
CA ASP A 62 11.16 8.60 5.01
C ASP A 62 10.69 9.21 6.33
N ARG A 63 11.62 9.57 7.22
CA ARG A 63 11.30 10.28 8.47
C ARG A 63 10.52 11.57 8.23
N ALA A 64 10.94 12.38 7.25
CA ALA A 64 10.24 13.60 6.91
C ALA A 64 8.80 13.33 6.43
N ARG A 65 8.61 12.30 5.59
CA ARG A 65 7.28 11.90 5.09
C ARG A 65 6.38 11.40 6.22
N ILE A 66 6.90 10.56 7.10
CA ILE A 66 6.18 10.03 8.26
C ILE A 66 5.80 11.18 9.21
N LEU A 67 6.71 12.12 9.48
CA LEU A 67 6.39 13.30 10.29
C LEU A 67 5.27 14.14 9.68
N LEU A 68 5.30 14.39 8.38
CA LEU A 68 4.24 15.12 7.70
C LEU A 68 2.90 14.41 7.82
N TRP A 69 2.86 13.10 7.63
CA TRP A 69 1.66 12.29 7.82
C TRP A 69 1.13 12.37 9.25
N LEU A 70 1.95 12.08 10.26
CA LEU A 70 1.56 12.12 11.67
C LEU A 70 1.08 13.52 12.10
N ARG A 71 1.71 14.59 11.59
CA ARG A 71 1.27 15.96 11.83
C ARG A 71 -0.05 16.28 11.15
N GLY A 72 -0.25 15.80 9.92
CA GLY A 72 -1.49 15.97 9.17
C GLY A 72 -2.70 15.28 9.82
N LEU A 73 -2.47 14.20 10.57
CA LEU A 73 -3.52 13.52 11.33
C LEU A 73 -4.05 14.36 12.52
N ALA A 74 -3.31 15.39 12.96
CA ALA A 74 -3.65 16.21 14.11
C ALA A 74 -4.02 15.35 15.36
N LEU A 75 -3.20 14.33 15.65
CA LEU A 75 -3.41 13.43 16.79
C LEU A 75 -3.29 14.19 18.12
N SER A 76 -4.22 13.91 19.04
CA SER A 76 -4.04 14.24 20.45
C SER A 76 -2.84 13.48 21.03
N PRO A 77 -2.28 13.90 22.18
CA PRO A 77 -1.16 13.19 22.79
C PRO A 77 -1.45 11.72 23.08
N THR A 78 -2.69 11.43 23.51
CA THR A 78 -3.11 10.07 23.80
C THR A 78 -3.14 9.24 22.51
N GLU A 79 -3.73 9.77 21.44
CA GLU A 79 -3.75 9.09 20.13
C GLU A 79 -2.33 8.91 19.57
N LEU A 80 -1.46 9.92 19.69
CA LEU A 80 -0.07 9.82 19.27
C LEU A 80 0.67 8.72 20.05
N GLY A 81 0.48 8.66 21.37
CA GLY A 81 1.06 7.60 22.20
C GLY A 81 0.57 6.20 21.80
N LEU A 82 -0.71 6.05 21.45
CA LEU A 82 -1.26 4.81 20.92
C LEU A 82 -0.64 4.43 19.57
N THR A 83 -0.49 5.40 18.65
CA THR A 83 0.19 5.18 17.36
C THR A 83 1.63 4.75 17.55
N CYS A 84 2.38 5.40 18.45
CA CYS A 84 3.77 5.03 18.71
C CYS A 84 3.88 3.63 19.32
N ALA A 85 3.02 3.28 20.28
CA ALA A 85 3.00 1.95 20.87
C ALA A 85 2.69 0.85 19.83
N ALA A 86 1.76 1.10 18.90
CA ALA A 86 1.46 0.19 17.81
C ALA A 86 2.67 0.00 16.87
N ALA A 87 3.31 1.10 16.47
CA ALA A 87 4.49 1.04 15.59
C ALA A 87 5.65 0.26 16.23
N GLU A 88 5.88 0.44 17.53
CA GLU A 88 6.89 -0.33 18.26
C GLU A 88 6.55 -1.80 18.39
N ALA A 89 5.27 -2.14 18.63
CA ALA A 89 4.83 -3.52 18.71
C ALA A 89 5.05 -4.26 17.37
N VAL A 90 4.77 -3.59 16.25
CA VAL A 90 5.06 -4.10 14.90
C VAL A 90 6.55 -4.25 14.67
N ALA A 91 7.35 -3.21 14.94
CA ALA A 91 8.80 -3.25 14.79
C ALA A 91 9.45 -4.36 15.63
N ALA A 92 9.04 -4.52 16.88
CA ALA A 92 9.53 -5.59 17.75
C ALA A 92 9.15 -6.99 17.23
N THR A 93 7.97 -7.12 16.63
CA THR A 93 7.54 -8.39 16.01
C THR A 93 8.37 -8.72 14.78
N ARG A 94 8.63 -7.74 13.90
CA ARG A 94 9.52 -7.90 12.75
C ARG A 94 10.94 -8.25 13.15
N GLN A 95 11.47 -7.60 14.19
CA GLN A 95 12.81 -7.90 14.68
C GLN A 95 12.92 -9.35 15.18
N ARG A 96 11.91 -9.84 15.92
CA ARG A 96 11.86 -11.25 16.35
C ARG A 96 11.76 -12.21 15.16
N ALA A 97 10.90 -11.92 14.19
CA ALA A 97 10.75 -12.74 12.98
C ALA A 97 12.05 -12.78 12.16
N ALA A 98 12.74 -11.65 12.01
CA ALA A 98 14.01 -11.56 11.30
C ALA A 98 15.12 -12.37 12.00
N ALA A 99 15.20 -12.29 13.34
CA ALA A 99 16.16 -13.08 14.12
C ALA A 99 15.90 -14.59 13.99
N GLU A 100 14.63 -14.99 14.05
CA GLU A 100 14.25 -16.41 13.89
C GLU A 100 14.49 -16.91 12.47
N ARG A 101 14.20 -16.08 11.46
CA ARG A 101 14.51 -16.40 10.06
C ARG A 101 16.00 -16.58 9.83
N GLN A 102 16.83 -15.74 10.46
CA GLN A 102 18.28 -15.88 10.40
C GLN A 102 18.73 -17.21 11.02
N ARG A 103 18.18 -17.57 12.18
CA ARG A 103 18.42 -18.88 12.81
C ARG A 103 18.04 -20.05 11.90
N LEU A 104 16.86 -20.00 11.27
CA LEU A 104 16.42 -21.04 10.32
C LEU A 104 17.32 -21.11 9.08
N ALA A 105 17.78 -19.96 8.57
CA ALA A 105 18.70 -19.93 7.42
C ALA A 105 20.06 -20.58 7.75
N GLU A 106 20.55 -20.39 8.98
CA GLU A 106 21.77 -21.05 9.47
C GLU A 106 21.57 -22.56 9.61
N GLU A 107 20.41 -23.00 10.14
CA GLU A 107 20.06 -24.44 10.22
C GLU A 107 19.90 -25.08 8.85
N GLU A 108 19.21 -24.41 7.92
CA GLU A 108 19.08 -24.86 6.53
C GLU A 108 20.45 -24.95 5.85
N SER A 109 21.30 -23.94 6.03
CA SER A 109 22.66 -23.95 5.48
C SER A 109 23.47 -25.13 6.04
N ALA A 110 23.44 -25.34 7.36
CA ALA A 110 24.14 -26.45 8.00
C ALA A 110 23.63 -27.82 7.53
N ALA A 111 22.32 -27.97 7.34
CA ALA A 111 21.71 -29.20 6.85
C ALA A 111 22.03 -29.47 5.38
N LEU A 112 21.93 -28.47 4.50
CA LEU A 112 21.97 -28.67 3.06
C LEU A 112 23.37 -28.57 2.44
N THR A 113 24.28 -27.78 3.03
CA THR A 113 25.61 -27.54 2.46
C THR A 113 26.38 -28.84 2.18
N PRO A 114 26.46 -29.82 3.12
CA PRO A 114 27.17 -31.07 2.86
C PRO A 114 26.60 -31.87 1.69
N HIS A 115 25.28 -31.84 1.49
CA HIS A 115 24.63 -32.53 0.39
C HIS A 115 24.91 -31.85 -0.96
N TYR A 116 24.86 -30.52 -1.00
CA TYR A 116 25.19 -29.77 -2.22
C TYR A 116 26.67 -29.86 -2.59
N GLU A 117 27.58 -29.85 -1.62
CA GLU A 117 29.01 -30.04 -1.87
C GLU A 117 29.28 -31.44 -2.45
N ALA A 118 28.69 -32.49 -1.86
CA ALA A 118 28.85 -33.85 -2.35
C ALA A 118 28.25 -34.05 -3.75
N LEU A 119 27.07 -33.47 -4.01
CA LEU A 119 26.45 -33.46 -5.33
C LEU A 119 27.31 -32.71 -6.35
N SER A 120 27.88 -31.57 -5.98
CA SER A 120 28.77 -30.78 -6.85
C SER A 120 30.00 -31.58 -7.26
N VAL A 121 30.65 -32.26 -6.31
CA VAL A 121 31.78 -33.16 -6.60
C VAL A 121 31.38 -34.28 -7.56
N ARG A 122 30.19 -34.89 -7.38
CA ARG A 122 29.69 -35.94 -8.28
C ARG A 122 29.40 -35.41 -9.68
N LEU A 123 28.80 -34.22 -9.81
CA LEU A 123 28.49 -33.61 -11.12
C LEU A 123 29.73 -33.27 -11.93
N LEU A 124 30.84 -32.93 -11.26
CA LEU A 124 32.14 -32.71 -11.92
C LEU A 124 32.73 -33.99 -12.54
N GLN A 125 32.28 -35.18 -12.12
CA GLN A 125 32.75 -36.46 -12.65
C GLN A 125 31.97 -36.90 -13.91
N GLY A 126 30.86 -36.23 -14.23
CA GLY A 126 30.01 -36.54 -15.39
C GLY A 126 28.52 -36.43 -15.07
N PRO A 127 27.64 -36.62 -16.08
CA PRO A 127 26.20 -36.53 -15.90
C PRO A 127 25.67 -37.56 -14.88
N LEU A 128 24.51 -37.25 -14.30
CA LEU A 128 23.74 -38.18 -13.49
C LEU A 128 22.77 -38.94 -14.39
N ASP A 129 22.56 -40.22 -14.12
CA ASP A 129 21.37 -40.90 -14.62
C ASP A 129 20.14 -40.57 -13.74
N GLU A 130 18.97 -41.04 -14.18
CA GLU A 130 17.70 -40.75 -13.50
C GLU A 130 17.63 -41.36 -12.08
N ALA A 131 18.24 -42.53 -11.87
CA ALA A 131 18.23 -43.20 -10.57
C ALA A 131 19.14 -42.50 -9.56
N GLU A 132 20.32 -42.05 -9.99
CA GLU A 132 21.22 -41.22 -9.19
C GLU A 132 20.57 -39.88 -8.85
N ALA A 133 19.94 -39.23 -9.83
CA ALA A 133 19.24 -37.96 -9.63
C ALA A 133 18.11 -38.10 -8.59
N ALA A 134 17.31 -39.18 -8.68
CA ALA A 134 16.27 -39.48 -7.69
C ALA A 134 16.86 -39.68 -6.28
N SER A 135 17.98 -40.41 -6.14
CA SER A 135 18.64 -40.60 -4.84
C SER A 135 19.15 -39.28 -4.26
N TRP A 136 19.66 -38.36 -5.08
CA TRP A 136 20.07 -37.03 -4.60
C TRP A 136 18.89 -36.17 -4.17
N ALA A 137 17.78 -36.22 -4.92
CA ALA A 137 16.55 -35.53 -4.54
C ALA A 137 16.04 -36.01 -3.18
N GLU A 138 15.95 -37.34 -2.98
CA GLU A 138 15.54 -37.93 -1.70
C GLU A 138 16.44 -37.49 -0.53
N ARG A 139 17.75 -37.42 -0.72
CA ARG A 139 18.69 -36.96 0.32
C ARG A 139 18.47 -35.49 0.67
N ILE A 140 18.29 -34.64 -0.33
CA ILE A 140 18.04 -33.20 -0.12
C ILE A 140 16.68 -33.00 0.55
N ASP A 141 15.64 -33.70 0.11
CA ASP A 141 14.31 -33.61 0.70
C ASP A 141 14.30 -34.15 2.14
N ALA A 142 15.02 -35.24 2.41
CA ALA A 142 15.19 -35.75 3.77
C ALA A 142 15.96 -34.76 4.66
N ALA A 143 16.95 -34.05 4.13
CA ALA A 143 17.68 -33.01 4.87
C ALA A 143 16.83 -31.76 5.13
N ARG A 144 15.86 -31.47 4.26
CA ARG A 144 14.85 -30.43 4.48
C ARG A 144 13.78 -30.85 5.48
N ALA A 145 13.51 -32.15 5.59
CA ALA A 145 12.50 -32.67 6.50
C ALA A 145 12.88 -32.34 7.96
N GLY A 146 12.11 -31.44 8.58
CA GLY A 146 12.34 -30.98 9.94
C GLY A 146 12.93 -29.59 10.06
N LEU A 147 13.27 -28.92 8.94
CA LEU A 147 13.52 -27.49 8.94
C LEU A 147 12.22 -26.72 9.20
N GLY A 148 12.33 -25.60 9.93
CA GLY A 148 11.19 -24.71 10.16
C GLY A 148 10.68 -24.07 8.88
N ASP A 149 9.42 -23.61 8.89
CA ASP A 149 8.79 -22.92 7.75
C ASP A 149 9.00 -21.40 7.86
N PRO A 150 9.90 -20.78 7.05
CA PRO A 150 10.11 -19.34 7.08
C PRO A 150 8.87 -18.56 6.60
N LEU A 151 8.00 -19.14 5.76
CA LEU A 151 6.77 -18.48 5.31
C LEU A 151 5.73 -18.42 6.44
N ALA A 152 5.69 -19.44 7.31
CA ALA A 152 4.83 -19.41 8.50
C ALA A 152 5.23 -18.26 9.45
N LEU A 153 6.53 -18.01 9.62
CA LEU A 153 7.02 -16.88 10.42
C LEU A 153 6.60 -15.53 9.85
N GLU A 154 6.76 -15.34 8.54
CA GLU A 154 6.36 -14.09 7.90
C GLU A 154 4.85 -13.87 7.95
N ARG A 155 4.07 -14.94 7.77
CA ARG A 155 2.61 -14.88 7.90
C ARG A 155 2.22 -14.45 9.32
N ALA A 156 2.81 -15.06 10.35
CA ALA A 156 2.54 -14.70 11.74
C ALA A 156 2.91 -13.24 12.04
N ALA A 157 4.03 -12.74 11.48
CA ALA A 157 4.44 -11.34 11.63
C ALA A 157 3.45 -10.37 10.97
N VAL A 158 3.00 -10.68 9.74
CA VAL A 158 1.99 -9.88 9.02
C VAL A 158 0.64 -9.91 9.75
N GLU A 159 0.20 -11.07 10.23
CA GLU A 159 -1.05 -11.21 10.99
C GLU A 159 -1.01 -10.39 12.30
N ALA A 160 0.13 -10.41 13.00
CA ALA A 160 0.33 -9.58 14.19
C ALA A 160 0.27 -8.09 13.86
N ALA A 161 0.93 -7.65 12.78
CA ALA A 161 0.92 -6.25 12.34
C ALA A 161 -0.49 -5.79 11.92
N LEU A 162 -1.25 -6.65 11.23
CA LEU A 162 -2.65 -6.40 10.90
C LEU A 162 -3.54 -6.32 12.15
N GLY A 163 -3.24 -7.12 13.17
CA GLY A 163 -3.85 -7.02 14.49
C GLY A 163 -3.63 -5.66 15.13
N GLU A 164 -2.39 -5.14 15.12
CA GLU A 164 -2.08 -3.80 15.63
C GLU A 164 -2.78 -2.69 14.85
N ALA A 165 -2.75 -2.74 13.52
CA ALA A 165 -3.43 -1.78 12.67
C ALA A 165 -4.94 -1.74 12.93
N THR A 166 -5.56 -2.91 13.13
CA THR A 166 -6.99 -3.03 13.45
C THR A 166 -7.33 -2.43 14.82
N ARG A 167 -6.50 -2.70 15.84
CA ARG A 167 -6.66 -2.11 17.18
C ARG A 167 -6.49 -0.60 17.14
N LEU A 168 -5.48 -0.11 16.44
CA LEU A 168 -5.22 1.32 16.30
C LEU A 168 -6.38 2.02 15.58
N GLN A 169 -6.81 1.52 14.42
CA GLN A 169 -7.94 2.10 13.69
C GLN A 169 -9.20 2.20 14.57
N SER A 170 -9.48 1.14 15.32
CA SER A 170 -10.63 1.09 16.23
C SER A 170 -10.49 2.07 17.39
N ALA A 171 -9.28 2.21 17.96
CA ALA A 171 -9.01 3.12 19.08
C ALA A 171 -9.05 4.60 18.67
N LEU A 172 -8.63 4.93 17.44
CA LEU A 172 -8.70 6.29 16.91
C LEU A 172 -10.15 6.71 16.60
N GLY A 173 -11.03 5.75 16.27
CA GLY A 173 -12.45 6.01 16.03
C GLY A 173 -12.75 6.91 14.82
N ARG A 174 -11.75 7.13 13.95
CA ARG A 174 -11.84 7.99 12.76
C ARG A 174 -11.13 7.38 11.57
N ARG A 175 -11.53 7.77 10.36
CA ARG A 175 -10.95 7.27 9.09
C ARG A 175 -10.18 8.33 8.35
N GLU A 176 -10.56 9.58 8.58
CA GLU A 176 -10.06 10.77 7.92
C GLU A 176 -8.54 10.88 8.14
N GLY A 177 -7.80 11.04 7.04
CA GLY A 177 -6.34 11.20 7.05
C GLY A 177 -5.53 9.90 7.19
N LEU A 178 -6.11 8.79 7.65
CA LEU A 178 -5.36 7.53 7.80
C LEU A 178 -4.89 6.97 6.44
N GLY A 179 -5.72 7.08 5.41
CA GLY A 179 -5.33 6.75 4.03
C GLY A 179 -4.20 7.63 3.49
N GLY A 180 -3.95 8.79 4.09
CA GLY A 180 -2.82 9.66 3.76
C GLY A 180 -1.46 8.99 3.98
N ALA A 181 -1.40 7.88 4.72
CA ALA A 181 -0.19 7.09 4.89
C ALA A 181 0.32 6.49 3.57
N LEU A 182 -0.52 6.35 2.53
CA LEU A 182 -0.07 6.00 1.18
C LEU A 182 1.04 6.92 0.66
N PHE A 183 1.07 8.17 1.16
CA PHE A 183 2.14 9.11 0.85
C PHE A 183 3.53 8.59 1.25
N LEU A 184 3.64 7.85 2.37
CA LEU A 184 4.91 7.28 2.81
C LEU A 184 5.27 6.01 2.02
N LEU A 185 4.26 5.22 1.61
CA LEU A 185 4.42 3.86 1.06
C LEU A 185 4.81 3.82 -0.41
N ARG A 186 4.70 4.94 -1.14
CA ARG A 186 4.88 4.97 -2.60
C ARG A 186 6.22 4.40 -3.08
N ARG A 187 7.30 4.56 -2.29
CA ARG A 187 8.63 4.06 -2.66
C ARG A 187 8.77 2.54 -2.56
N GLU A 188 8.07 1.91 -1.63
CA GLU A 188 8.20 0.48 -1.36
C GLU A 188 7.32 -0.37 -2.30
N VAL A 189 6.24 0.22 -2.83
CA VAL A 189 5.27 -0.51 -3.66
C VAL A 189 5.71 -0.66 -5.12
N SER A 190 6.68 0.14 -5.61
CA SER A 190 7.22 -0.01 -6.96
C SER A 190 8.53 0.76 -7.17
N ASP A 191 9.61 0.04 -7.47
CA ASP A 191 10.85 0.63 -7.99
C ASP A 191 10.64 1.34 -9.35
N GLY A 192 9.58 0.99 -10.08
CA GLY A 192 9.18 1.59 -11.35
C GLY A 192 8.26 2.82 -11.24
N ALA A 193 7.70 3.12 -10.06
CA ALA A 193 6.80 4.26 -9.83
C ALA A 193 7.54 5.51 -9.31
N ARG A 194 8.86 5.59 -9.52
CA ARG A 194 9.71 6.73 -9.17
C ARG A 194 9.45 7.86 -10.18
N PRO A 195 8.84 9.00 -9.80
CA PRO A 195 8.45 10.05 -10.74
C PRO A 195 9.63 10.74 -11.46
N GLY A 196 10.87 10.50 -11.03
CA GLY A 196 12.10 11.05 -11.65
C GLY A 196 12.89 10.07 -12.54
N LEU A 197 12.54 8.77 -12.57
CA LEU A 197 13.16 7.78 -13.48
C LEU A 197 12.34 7.59 -14.77
N TYR A 198 11.13 8.15 -14.82
CA TYR A 198 10.20 8.07 -15.93
C TYR A 198 10.75 8.70 -17.23
N GLU A 199 11.51 9.79 -17.15
CA GLU A 199 12.11 10.42 -18.34
C GLU A 199 13.28 9.61 -18.93
N GLY A 200 13.95 8.78 -18.13
CA GLY A 200 15.10 7.98 -18.58
C GLY A 200 14.74 6.65 -19.24
N VAL A 201 13.54 6.12 -18.97
CA VAL A 201 13.10 4.79 -19.44
C VAL A 201 12.13 4.88 -20.62
N LEU A 202 11.37 5.98 -20.77
CA LEU A 202 10.34 6.12 -21.81
C LEU A 202 10.86 6.83 -23.07
N GLY A 203 11.76 6.16 -23.78
CA GLY A 203 11.93 6.37 -25.23
C GLY A 203 10.80 5.74 -26.06
N ARG A 204 9.78 5.13 -25.43
CA ARG A 204 8.57 4.62 -26.08
C ARG A 204 7.35 4.88 -25.20
N PRO A 205 6.24 5.41 -25.75
CA PRO A 205 4.96 5.38 -25.07
C PRO A 205 4.53 3.91 -24.91
N TRP A 206 4.17 3.51 -23.70
CA TRP A 206 3.64 2.17 -23.42
C TRP A 206 2.17 2.07 -23.82
N ASP A 207 1.74 0.86 -24.18
CA ASP A 207 0.36 0.55 -24.58
C ASP A 207 -0.39 -0.04 -23.37
N PRO A 208 -1.62 0.43 -23.04
CA PRO A 208 -2.45 -0.10 -21.95
C PRO A 208 -2.66 -1.63 -21.88
N GLY A 209 -2.21 -2.41 -22.87
CA GLY A 209 -2.28 -3.86 -22.92
C GLY A 209 -1.17 -4.61 -22.15
N ASP A 210 -0.05 -3.95 -21.81
CA ASP A 210 1.16 -4.63 -21.31
C ASP A 210 1.01 -5.25 -19.89
N PHE A 211 -0.06 -4.91 -19.17
CA PHE A 211 -0.37 -5.42 -17.83
C PHE A 211 -1.71 -6.18 -17.73
N ALA A 212 -2.23 -6.69 -18.86
CA ALA A 212 -3.49 -7.45 -18.89
C ALA A 212 -3.51 -8.70 -17.97
N SER A 213 -2.35 -9.22 -17.56
CA SER A 213 -2.23 -10.34 -16.61
C SER A 213 -2.60 -9.97 -15.17
N LEU A 214 -2.55 -8.69 -14.80
CA LEU A 214 -3.05 -8.17 -13.52
C LEU A 214 -4.55 -7.82 -13.57
N ARG A 215 -5.15 -7.79 -14.77
CA ARG A 215 -6.60 -7.63 -14.99
C ARG A 215 -7.26 -8.99 -15.19
N ARG A 216 -7.40 -9.79 -14.12
CA ARG A 216 -8.42 -10.85 -14.02
C ARG A 216 -9.19 -10.61 -12.71
N ALA A 217 -10.50 -10.36 -12.68
CA ALA A 217 -11.51 -10.28 -13.71
C ALA A 217 -12.57 -9.24 -13.31
N SER A 218 -13.00 -8.43 -14.27
CA SER A 218 -14.16 -7.56 -14.17
C SER A 218 -15.44 -8.41 -14.23
N ALA A 219 -15.96 -8.78 -13.07
CA ALA A 219 -17.39 -8.93 -12.81
C ALA A 219 -17.74 -7.87 -11.75
N PRO A 220 -18.99 -7.36 -11.67
CA PRO A 220 -19.35 -6.44 -10.59
C PRO A 220 -18.92 -7.05 -9.26
N ALA A 221 -18.01 -6.37 -8.56
CA ALA A 221 -17.37 -6.89 -7.36
C ALA A 221 -18.46 -7.26 -6.35
N GLU A 222 -18.56 -8.55 -6.04
CA GLU A 222 -19.18 -9.00 -4.81
C GLU A 222 -18.58 -8.18 -3.65
N PRO A 223 -19.39 -7.70 -2.68
CA PRO A 223 -18.88 -6.96 -1.54
C PRO A 223 -17.92 -7.87 -0.75
N GLY A 224 -16.61 -7.62 -0.89
CA GLY A 224 -15.57 -8.40 -0.22
C GLY A 224 -14.33 -8.73 -1.05
N GLN A 225 -14.29 -8.37 -2.34
CA GLN A 225 -13.09 -8.59 -3.16
C GLN A 225 -12.15 -7.38 -3.13
N LEU A 226 -10.87 -7.61 -2.79
CA LEU A 226 -9.82 -6.58 -2.71
C LEU A 226 -9.51 -6.03 -4.11
N ASP A 227 -10.03 -4.84 -4.44
CA ASP A 227 -9.62 -4.08 -5.61
C ASP A 227 -8.30 -3.34 -5.34
N ILE A 228 -7.20 -3.97 -5.76
CA ILE A 228 -5.84 -3.41 -5.72
C ILE A 228 -5.68 -2.32 -6.80
N GLY A 229 -6.57 -2.25 -7.80
CA GLY A 229 -6.58 -1.23 -8.86
C GLY A 229 -6.81 0.19 -8.32
N GLY A 230 -7.58 0.33 -7.24
CA GLY A 230 -7.82 1.62 -6.57
C GLY A 230 -6.58 2.27 -5.96
N LEU A 231 -5.52 1.51 -5.67
CA LEU A 231 -4.24 2.06 -5.19
C LEU A 231 -3.52 2.90 -6.26
N TRP A 232 -3.76 2.63 -7.54
CA TRP A 232 -3.06 3.28 -8.66
C TRP A 232 -3.75 4.56 -9.13
N SER A 233 -5.05 4.72 -8.87
CA SER A 233 -5.75 6.00 -9.14
C SER A 233 -5.25 7.14 -8.23
N LEU A 234 -4.59 6.82 -7.11
CA LEU A 234 -3.88 7.76 -6.25
C LEU A 234 -2.54 8.24 -6.88
N GLU A 235 -2.01 7.51 -7.85
CA GLU A 235 -0.76 7.80 -8.57
C GLU A 235 -0.87 9.05 -9.46
N ALA A 236 -2.09 9.33 -9.95
CA ALA A 236 -2.42 10.52 -10.75
C ALA A 236 -2.50 11.82 -9.93
N GLY A 237 -2.18 11.78 -8.62
CA GLY A 237 -2.25 12.94 -7.75
C GLY A 237 -3.68 13.35 -7.41
N ASP A 238 -4.67 12.47 -7.65
CA ASP A 238 -6.05 12.73 -7.28
C ASP A 238 -6.27 12.30 -5.82
N TRP A 239 -5.76 13.12 -4.90
CA TRP A 239 -6.03 13.05 -3.44
C TRP A 239 -7.53 13.05 -3.12
N ARG A 240 -8.37 13.38 -4.10
CA ARG A 240 -9.84 13.32 -4.05
C ARG A 240 -10.42 11.90 -4.03
N LEU A 241 -9.61 10.86 -4.24
CA LEU A 241 -10.02 9.46 -4.12
C LEU A 241 -9.78 8.85 -2.72
N LEU A 242 -9.12 9.57 -1.81
CA LEU A 242 -9.00 9.19 -0.40
C LEU A 242 -10.36 8.96 0.33
N PRO A 243 -11.49 9.62 -0.03
CA PRO A 243 -12.78 9.36 0.60
C PRO A 243 -13.39 7.98 0.31
N SER A 244 -12.88 7.21 -0.67
CA SER A 244 -13.51 5.94 -1.09
C SER A 244 -12.79 4.67 -0.59
N LEU A 245 -11.73 4.81 0.22
CA LEU A 245 -11.01 3.64 0.73
C LEU A 245 -11.87 2.87 1.73
N SER A 246 -12.02 1.56 1.51
CA SER A 246 -12.70 0.65 2.43
C SER A 246 -11.93 0.50 3.76
N ASP A 247 -12.60 0.06 4.82
CA ASP A 247 -11.93 -0.18 6.10
C ASP A 247 -10.82 -1.22 6.00
N GLN A 248 -10.96 -2.16 5.07
CA GLN A 248 -9.93 -3.15 4.81
C GLN A 248 -8.72 -2.52 4.14
N GLN A 249 -8.92 -1.63 3.15
CA GLN A 249 -7.83 -0.90 2.50
C GLN A 249 -7.10 0.01 3.50
N ILE A 250 -7.83 0.73 4.36
CA ILE A 250 -7.22 1.56 5.42
C ILE A 250 -6.41 0.70 6.38
N ARG A 251 -6.90 -0.48 6.76
CA ARG A 251 -6.14 -1.42 7.61
C ARG A 251 -4.85 -1.87 6.96
N VAL A 252 -4.89 -2.27 5.69
CA VAL A 252 -3.67 -2.67 4.96
C VAL A 252 -2.68 -1.52 4.88
N ILE A 253 -3.14 -0.32 4.55
CA ILE A 253 -2.32 0.90 4.49
C ILE A 253 -1.68 1.19 5.85
N LEU A 254 -2.45 1.10 6.93
CA LEU A 254 -1.94 1.25 8.29
C LEU A 254 -0.94 0.17 8.66
N THR A 255 -1.19 -1.09 8.30
CA THR A 255 -0.25 -2.18 8.54
C THR A 255 1.10 -1.86 7.91
N LEU A 256 1.11 -1.50 6.63
CA LEU A 256 2.33 -1.15 5.91
C LEU A 256 3.00 0.10 6.52
N ALA A 257 2.22 1.10 6.91
CA ALA A 257 2.73 2.31 7.55
C ALA A 257 3.41 2.02 8.89
N LEU A 258 2.81 1.16 9.72
CA LEU A 258 3.38 0.72 11.01
C LEU A 258 4.60 -0.18 10.82
N ASP A 259 4.64 -0.94 9.72
CA ASP A 259 5.73 -1.86 9.39
C ASP A 259 6.98 -1.16 8.84
N HIS A 260 6.82 0.07 8.33
CA HIS A 260 7.94 0.85 7.81
C HIS A 260 8.99 1.12 8.92
N PRO A 261 10.30 0.87 8.67
CA PRO A 261 11.35 0.88 9.70
C PRO A 261 11.48 2.23 10.43
N GLU A 262 11.25 3.32 9.70
CA GLU A 262 11.33 4.67 10.26
C GLU A 262 10.10 5.13 11.06
N THR A 263 9.00 4.36 11.10
CA THR A 263 7.76 4.82 11.75
C THR A 263 7.89 4.89 13.27
N ALA A 264 8.36 3.82 13.91
CA ALA A 264 8.56 3.79 15.36
C ALA A 264 9.52 4.89 15.87
N PRO A 265 10.76 5.04 15.34
CA PRO A 265 11.68 6.06 15.81
C PRO A 265 11.15 7.49 15.56
N THR A 266 10.50 7.72 14.41
CA THR A 266 9.90 9.02 14.09
C THR A 266 8.78 9.39 15.04
N CYS A 267 7.91 8.43 15.36
CA CYS A 267 6.80 8.64 16.28
C CYS A 267 7.30 9.01 17.68
N ARG A 268 8.32 8.29 18.19
CA ARG A 268 8.93 8.60 19.50
C ARG A 268 9.60 9.97 19.54
N ALA A 269 10.29 10.37 18.49
CA ALA A 269 10.86 11.71 18.40
C ALA A 269 9.75 12.78 18.45
N LEU A 270 8.65 12.57 17.74
CA LEU A 270 7.49 13.48 17.74
C LEU A 270 6.83 13.57 19.13
N GLU A 271 6.64 12.43 19.81
CA GLU A 271 6.07 12.37 21.15
C GLU A 271 6.95 13.13 22.17
N ALA A 272 8.27 12.89 22.15
CA ALA A 272 9.22 13.56 23.03
C ALA A 272 9.20 15.10 22.85
N THR A 273 9.19 15.58 21.60
CA THR A 273 9.11 17.02 21.32
C THR A 273 7.77 17.65 21.74
N THR A 274 6.69 16.87 21.73
CA THR A 274 5.36 17.34 22.13
C THR A 274 5.22 17.42 23.65
N SER A 275 5.82 16.48 24.37
CA SER A 275 5.88 16.47 25.84
C SER A 275 6.73 17.62 26.37
N ALA A 276 7.89 17.89 25.77
CA ALA A 276 8.78 18.98 26.20
C ALA A 276 8.12 20.37 26.14
N LYS A 277 7.23 20.61 25.17
CA LYS A 277 6.50 21.90 25.03
C LYS A 277 5.42 22.12 26.10
N ARG A 278 5.04 21.07 26.85
CA ARG A 278 3.96 21.13 27.86
C ARG A 278 4.47 21.35 29.28
N SER A 279 5.76 21.13 29.53
CA SER A 279 6.37 21.48 30.81
C SER A 279 6.60 22.98 30.85
N PRO A 280 5.92 23.74 31.74
CA PRO A 280 6.25 25.14 31.94
C PRO A 280 7.68 25.27 32.51
N PRO A 281 8.39 26.36 32.19
CA PRO A 281 9.72 26.64 32.73
C PRO A 281 9.71 26.83 34.26
#